data_AF-A0A1F8RGP2-F1
#
_entry.id   AF-A0A1F8RGP2-F1
#
_cell.length_a   1.000
_cell.length_b   1.000
_cell.length_c   1.000
_cell.angle_alpha   90.00
_cell.angle_beta   90.00
_cell.angle_gamma   90.00
#
_symmetry.space_group_name_H-M   'P 1'
#
loop_
_entity.id
_entity.type
_entity.pdbx_description
1 polymer ?
#
loop_
_entity_poly.entity_id
_entity_poly.type
_entity_poly.pdbx_seq_one_letter_code
_entity_poly.pdbx_strand_id
1 'polypeptide(L)'
;MELIGETLDADPALRSGQALVDMEYRSVTVSGAYDFSQQVALRNQVWDAGQATDRIGVHLLTPLVIAGTDQAAIVDRGWIPLEQAAPEAWSKFDEPGTVEVKGVIRLPQSRGDFGSVSDPAGYLREWNLVNLPRIGEQISRPLLPVYIQQSPAPSWRALPYRTQPELDLSEGPHFGYAVQWFVFAAMLGIGYPFYVRQSSQPRAHAGQAGTRSVSYIEDTP
;
A
#
# COMPACT_ATOMS: atom_id res chain seq x y z
N MET A 1 -9.13 18.47 -12.32
CA MET A 1 -8.02 17.78 -13.00
C MET A 1 -8.55 16.40 -13.35
N GLU A 2 -9.00 16.24 -14.60
CA GLU A 2 -9.60 15.00 -15.08
C GLU A 2 -8.47 13.97 -15.24
N LEU A 3 -8.45 12.97 -14.36
CA LEU A 3 -7.53 11.84 -14.51
C LEU A 3 -7.93 11.14 -15.80
N ILE A 4 -7.08 11.21 -16.81
CA ILE A 4 -7.26 10.53 -18.10
C ILE A 4 -7.07 9.04 -17.83
N GLY A 5 -8.14 8.38 -17.37
CA GLY A 5 -8.16 6.94 -17.15
C GLY A 5 -8.18 6.21 -18.48
N GLU A 6 -7.47 5.08 -18.56
CA GLU A 6 -7.47 4.27 -19.78
C GLU A 6 -8.81 3.53 -19.91
N THR A 7 -9.38 3.53 -21.12
CA THR A 7 -10.68 2.90 -21.41
C THR A 7 -10.46 1.48 -21.92
N LEU A 8 -10.65 0.49 -21.04
CA LEU A 8 -10.41 -0.94 -21.32
C LEU A 8 -11.28 -1.50 -22.46
N ASP A 9 -12.49 -0.96 -22.62
CA ASP A 9 -13.42 -1.39 -23.66
C ASP A 9 -13.16 -0.74 -25.04
N ALA A 10 -12.34 0.30 -25.10
CA ALA A 10 -12.00 0.98 -26.34
C ALA A 10 -10.67 0.50 -26.96
N ASP A 11 -9.72 0.05 -26.13
CA ASP A 11 -8.38 -0.33 -26.60
C ASP A 11 -8.16 -1.87 -26.63
N PRO A 12 -8.11 -2.48 -27.83
CA PRO A 12 -7.85 -3.92 -27.96
C PRO A 12 -6.44 -4.33 -27.53
N ALA A 13 -5.45 -3.44 -27.53
CA ALA A 13 -4.09 -3.73 -27.08
C ALA A 13 -4.05 -3.89 -25.55
N LEU A 14 -4.83 -3.11 -24.82
CA LEU A 14 -5.00 -3.26 -23.37
C LEU A 14 -5.69 -4.57 -22.99
N ARG A 15 -6.39 -5.23 -23.91
CA ARG A 15 -7.03 -6.54 -23.66
C ARG A 15 -6.10 -7.74 -23.85
N SER A 16 -4.87 -7.52 -24.36
CA SER A 16 -3.89 -8.58 -24.62
C SER A 16 -3.26 -9.20 -23.35
N GLY A 17 -3.73 -8.81 -22.16
CA GLY A 17 -3.40 -9.41 -20.86
C GLY A 17 -2.01 -9.05 -20.34
N GLN A 18 -0.97 -9.17 -21.16
CA GLN A 18 0.42 -8.89 -20.77
C GLN A 18 0.62 -7.41 -20.45
N ALA A 19 0.06 -6.51 -21.26
CA ALA A 19 0.14 -5.07 -21.04
C ALA A 19 -0.49 -4.65 -19.70
N LEU A 20 -1.58 -5.31 -19.29
CA LEU A 20 -2.30 -4.96 -18.06
C LEU A 20 -1.52 -5.27 -16.79
N VAL A 21 -0.69 -6.31 -16.82
CA VAL A 21 0.12 -6.69 -15.66
C VAL A 21 1.12 -5.58 -15.31
N ASP A 22 1.64 -4.89 -16.33
CA ASP A 22 2.57 -3.76 -16.17
C ASP A 22 1.84 -2.44 -15.78
N MET A 23 0.52 -2.48 -15.62
CA MET A 23 -0.34 -1.33 -15.36
C MET A 23 -0.95 -1.37 -13.96
N GLU A 24 -0.40 -2.17 -13.04
CA GLU A 24 -0.83 -2.13 -11.64
C GLU A 24 -0.81 -0.68 -11.11
N TYR A 25 -1.84 -0.33 -10.36
CA TYR A 25 -2.10 1.01 -9.82
C TYR A 25 -2.54 2.08 -10.84
N ARG A 26 -2.64 1.77 -12.13
CA ARG A 26 -3.21 2.71 -13.11
C ARG A 26 -4.72 2.81 -13.02
N SER A 27 -5.23 4.02 -13.20
CA SER A 27 -6.66 4.30 -13.28
C SER A 27 -7.25 3.80 -14.59
N VAL A 28 -8.43 3.21 -14.49
CA VAL A 28 -9.08 2.53 -15.60
C VAL A 28 -10.59 2.76 -15.58
N THR A 29 -11.17 2.83 -16.77
CA THR A 29 -12.62 2.85 -16.99
C THR A 29 -13.00 1.67 -17.87
N VAL A 30 -14.05 0.93 -17.49
CA VAL A 30 -14.56 -0.19 -18.27
C VAL A 30 -16.09 -0.21 -18.26
N SER A 31 -16.69 -0.32 -19.44
CA SER A 31 -18.13 -0.54 -19.57
C SER A 31 -18.45 -2.02 -19.64
N GLY A 32 -19.50 -2.46 -18.96
CA GLY A 32 -19.90 -3.87 -18.95
C GLY A 32 -21.16 -4.16 -18.14
N ALA A 33 -21.51 -5.43 -18.03
CA ALA A 33 -22.60 -5.89 -17.16
C ALA A 33 -22.07 -6.91 -16.15
N TYR A 34 -22.46 -6.76 -14.88
CA TYR A 34 -22.05 -7.69 -13.84
C TYR A 34 -22.77 -9.05 -13.98
N ASP A 35 -22.02 -10.12 -13.78
CA ASP A 35 -22.56 -11.47 -13.60
C ASP A 35 -22.62 -11.81 -12.10
N PHE A 36 -23.72 -11.41 -11.45
CA PHE A 36 -23.95 -11.65 -10.02
C PHE A 36 -24.10 -13.14 -9.67
N SER A 37 -24.40 -14.00 -10.65
CA SER A 37 -24.52 -15.44 -10.41
C SER A 37 -23.17 -16.10 -10.06
N GLN A 38 -22.08 -15.48 -10.52
CA GLN A 38 -20.70 -15.93 -10.30
C GLN A 38 -19.93 -15.02 -9.32
N GLN A 39 -20.66 -14.21 -8.53
CA GLN A 39 -20.08 -13.37 -7.50
C GLN A 39 -19.47 -14.21 -6.37
N VAL A 40 -18.34 -13.75 -5.84
CA VAL A 40 -17.65 -14.32 -4.68
C VAL A 40 -17.30 -13.22 -3.68
N ALA A 41 -16.93 -13.60 -2.47
CA ALA A 41 -16.49 -12.69 -1.43
C ALA A 41 -15.00 -12.88 -1.11
N LEU A 42 -14.28 -11.79 -0.90
CA LEU A 42 -12.96 -11.77 -0.27
C LEU A 42 -13.17 -11.55 1.23
N ARG A 43 -12.85 -12.53 2.06
CA ARG A 43 -13.08 -12.51 3.52
C ARG A 43 -11.95 -11.81 4.27
N ASN A 44 -12.16 -11.60 5.57
CA ASN A 44 -11.21 -10.98 6.50
C ASN A 44 -10.82 -9.55 6.10
N GLN A 45 -11.78 -8.80 5.52
CA GLN A 45 -11.56 -7.42 5.13
C GLN A 45 -11.99 -6.49 6.27
N VAL A 46 -11.12 -5.57 6.64
CA VAL A 46 -11.38 -4.57 7.66
C VAL A 46 -11.78 -3.27 6.96
N TRP A 47 -12.86 -2.67 7.45
CA TRP A 47 -13.26 -1.34 7.03
C TRP A 47 -12.88 -0.33 8.12
N ASP A 48 -11.88 0.49 7.82
CA ASP A 48 -11.54 1.68 8.61
C ASP A 48 -12.36 2.86 8.09
N ALA A 49 -13.44 3.18 8.79
CA ALA A 49 -14.31 4.31 8.48
C ALA A 49 -13.84 5.64 9.10
N GLY A 50 -12.63 5.70 9.69
CA GLY A 50 -12.25 6.79 10.58
C GLY A 50 -13.11 6.84 11.86
N GLN A 51 -13.81 5.76 12.20
CA GLN A 51 -14.55 5.59 13.45
C GLN A 51 -13.80 4.60 14.35
N ALA A 52 -13.91 4.80 15.67
CA ALA A 52 -13.12 4.12 16.71
C ALA A 52 -13.25 2.57 16.81
N THR A 53 -13.95 1.92 15.87
CA THR A 53 -14.07 0.46 15.84
C THR A 53 -13.91 -0.04 14.40
N ASP A 54 -12.78 -0.69 14.14
CA ASP A 54 -12.56 -1.51 12.96
C ASP A 54 -13.71 -2.50 12.80
N ARG A 55 -14.37 -2.50 11.63
CA ARG A 55 -15.46 -3.43 11.34
C ARG A 55 -14.97 -4.53 10.42
N ILE A 56 -15.12 -5.77 10.85
CA ILE A 56 -14.82 -6.95 10.05
C ILE A 56 -15.95 -7.17 9.04
N GLY A 57 -15.57 -7.51 7.82
CA GLY A 57 -16.50 -7.83 6.76
C GLY A 57 -15.80 -8.51 5.59
N VAL A 58 -16.41 -8.38 4.43
CA VAL A 58 -15.95 -9.00 3.19
C VAL A 58 -16.02 -8.00 2.05
N HIS A 59 -15.15 -8.12 1.05
CA HIS A 59 -15.34 -7.41 -0.22
C HIS A 59 -16.10 -8.29 -1.20
N LEU A 60 -17.00 -7.71 -1.99
CA LEU A 60 -17.68 -8.43 -3.06
C LEU A 60 -16.87 -8.34 -4.35
N LEU A 61 -16.44 -9.50 -4.84
CA LEU A 61 -15.74 -9.64 -6.11
C LEU A 61 -16.72 -10.19 -7.15
N THR A 62 -17.01 -9.40 -8.17
CA THR A 62 -18.02 -9.76 -9.18
C THR A 62 -17.41 -9.72 -10.58
N PRO A 63 -17.60 -10.76 -11.40
CA PRO A 63 -17.22 -10.69 -12.81
C PRO A 63 -18.03 -9.61 -13.53
N LEU A 64 -17.35 -8.70 -14.21
CA LEU A 64 -17.92 -7.74 -15.14
C LEU A 64 -17.64 -8.22 -16.56
N VAL A 65 -18.70 -8.60 -17.28
CA VAL A 65 -18.62 -8.95 -18.70
C VAL A 65 -18.37 -7.68 -19.49
N ILE A 66 -17.21 -7.58 -20.14
CA ILE A 66 -16.76 -6.37 -20.80
C ILE A 66 -17.57 -6.15 -22.07
N ALA A 67 -18.13 -4.95 -22.23
CA ALA A 67 -18.97 -4.60 -23.37
C ALA A 67 -18.23 -4.83 -24.70
N GLY A 68 -18.90 -5.48 -25.65
CA GLY A 68 -18.35 -5.78 -26.97
C GLY A 68 -17.35 -6.95 -27.01
N THR A 69 -17.21 -7.73 -25.93
CA THR A 69 -16.31 -8.90 -25.86
C THR A 69 -16.96 -10.09 -25.16
N ASP A 70 -16.30 -11.24 -25.18
CA ASP A 70 -16.64 -12.43 -24.37
C ASP A 70 -15.87 -12.52 -23.05
N GLN A 71 -14.86 -11.66 -22.86
CA GLN A 71 -14.00 -11.60 -21.68
C GLN A 71 -14.70 -10.95 -20.48
N ALA A 72 -14.23 -11.27 -19.28
CA ALA A 72 -14.65 -10.63 -18.05
C ALA A 72 -13.45 -10.12 -17.22
N ALA A 73 -13.66 -9.04 -16.48
CA ALA A 73 -12.74 -8.59 -15.44
C ALA A 73 -13.38 -8.84 -14.07
N ILE A 74 -12.61 -9.32 -13.10
CA ILE A 74 -13.10 -9.29 -11.71
C ILE A 74 -13.07 -7.84 -11.23
N VAL A 75 -14.18 -7.38 -10.67
CA VAL A 75 -14.28 -6.07 -10.03
C VAL A 75 -14.48 -6.28 -8.53
N ASP A 76 -13.59 -5.72 -7.72
CA ASP A 76 -13.82 -5.50 -6.31
C ASP A 76 -14.75 -4.30 -6.16
N ARG A 77 -16.02 -4.59 -5.86
CA ARG A 77 -17.11 -3.60 -5.73
C ARG A 77 -17.11 -2.91 -4.38
N GLY A 78 -16.27 -3.36 -3.45
CA GLY A 78 -16.12 -2.79 -2.12
C GLY A 78 -16.64 -3.69 -1.00
N TRP A 79 -16.59 -3.12 0.20
CA TRP A 79 -16.81 -3.80 1.47
C TRP A 79 -18.27 -3.90 1.89
N ILE A 80 -18.65 -5.02 2.47
CA ILE A 80 -19.90 -5.22 3.21
C ILE A 80 -19.62 -5.78 4.61
N PRO A 81 -20.47 -5.45 5.60
CA PRO A 81 -20.30 -5.93 6.96
C PRO A 81 -20.52 -7.44 7.06
N LEU A 82 -19.82 -8.10 7.99
CA LEU A 82 -19.86 -9.55 8.16
C LEU A 82 -21.28 -10.09 8.36
N GLU A 83 -22.15 -9.33 9.02
CA GLU A 83 -23.56 -9.71 9.25
C GLU A 83 -24.37 -9.80 7.94
N GLN A 84 -23.85 -9.25 6.84
CA GLN A 84 -24.46 -9.29 5.51
C GLN A 84 -23.64 -10.11 4.51
N ALA A 85 -22.59 -10.80 4.96
CA ALA A 85 -21.68 -11.58 4.12
C ALA A 85 -22.28 -12.90 3.61
N ALA A 86 -23.42 -13.34 4.15
CA ALA A 86 -24.12 -14.53 3.70
C ALA A 86 -24.47 -14.45 2.19
N PRO A 87 -24.01 -15.39 1.35
CA PRO A 87 -24.18 -15.30 -0.10
C PRO A 87 -25.63 -15.21 -0.60
N GLU A 88 -26.58 -15.72 0.18
CA GLU A 88 -28.03 -15.67 -0.13
C GLU A 88 -28.59 -14.24 -0.04
N ALA A 89 -27.93 -13.36 0.70
CA ALA A 89 -28.35 -11.98 0.92
C ALA A 89 -27.71 -11.00 -0.08
N TRP A 90 -26.82 -11.45 -0.97
CA TRP A 90 -26.04 -10.54 -1.82
C TRP A 90 -26.85 -9.86 -2.92
N SER A 91 -27.96 -10.45 -3.36
CA SER A 91 -28.80 -9.91 -4.44
C SER A 91 -29.35 -8.51 -4.16
N LYS A 92 -29.46 -8.11 -2.88
CA LYS A 92 -29.85 -6.74 -2.50
C LYS A 92 -28.79 -5.68 -2.86
N PHE A 93 -27.57 -6.12 -3.15
CA PHE A 93 -26.46 -5.27 -3.58
C PHE A 93 -26.29 -5.28 -5.10
N ASP A 94 -27.16 -5.92 -5.87
CA ASP A 94 -27.00 -6.02 -7.32
C ASP A 94 -27.16 -4.63 -7.98
N GLU A 95 -26.28 -4.35 -8.93
CA GLU A 95 -26.32 -3.19 -9.82
C GLU A 95 -26.72 -3.68 -11.22
N PRO A 96 -28.04 -3.84 -11.52
CA PRO A 96 -28.49 -4.47 -12.75
C PRO A 96 -28.23 -3.59 -13.97
N GLY A 97 -28.03 -4.25 -15.12
CA GLY A 97 -27.84 -3.58 -16.41
C GLY A 97 -26.37 -3.30 -16.74
N THR A 98 -26.16 -2.43 -17.71
CA THR A 98 -24.81 -2.00 -18.12
C THR A 98 -24.35 -0.85 -17.22
N VAL A 99 -23.12 -0.95 -16.74
CA VAL A 99 -22.47 0.02 -15.86
C VAL A 99 -21.14 0.48 -16.46
N GLU A 100 -20.75 1.70 -16.13
CA GLU A 100 -19.40 2.22 -16.35
C GLU A 100 -18.63 2.13 -15.01
N VAL A 101 -17.63 1.25 -14.95
CA VAL A 101 -16.81 1.04 -13.75
C VAL A 101 -15.53 1.86 -13.88
N LYS A 102 -15.35 2.80 -12.95
CA LYS A 102 -14.08 3.52 -12.76
C LYS A 102 -13.35 2.91 -11.58
N GLY A 103 -12.06 2.64 -11.75
CA GLY A 103 -11.28 1.96 -10.72
C GLY A 103 -9.79 2.03 -10.98
N VAL A 104 -9.06 1.17 -10.29
CA VAL A 104 -7.62 0.98 -10.46
C VAL A 104 -7.30 -0.49 -10.67
N ILE A 105 -6.36 -0.76 -11.56
CA ILE A 105 -5.86 -2.09 -11.86
C ILE A 105 -5.05 -2.62 -10.67
N ARG A 106 -5.31 -3.86 -10.27
CA ARG A 106 -4.61 -4.56 -9.19
C ARG A 106 -4.20 -5.96 -9.65
N LEU A 107 -3.05 -6.45 -9.17
CA LEU A 107 -2.57 -7.79 -9.49
C LEU A 107 -3.14 -8.85 -8.55
N PRO A 108 -3.45 -10.06 -9.06
CA PRO A 108 -3.90 -11.16 -8.24
C PRO A 108 -2.83 -11.65 -7.27
N GLN A 109 -3.27 -12.17 -6.13
CA GLN A 109 -2.43 -12.86 -5.16
C GLN A 109 -2.46 -14.36 -5.46
N SER A 110 -1.40 -14.87 -6.08
CA SER A 110 -1.33 -16.26 -6.57
C SER A 110 -0.65 -17.22 -5.57
N ARG A 111 -0.02 -16.69 -4.52
CA ARG A 111 0.49 -17.43 -3.37
C ARG A 111 0.31 -16.59 -2.14
N GLY A 112 0.15 -17.23 -0.98
CA GLY A 112 0.23 -16.49 0.26
C GLY A 112 1.63 -15.93 0.41
N ASP A 113 1.81 -14.66 0.06
CA ASP A 113 2.97 -13.90 0.47
C ASP A 113 3.06 -14.04 2.00
N PHE A 114 4.29 -14.29 2.46
CA PHE A 114 4.68 -14.68 3.82
C PHE A 114 3.57 -14.50 4.88
N GLY A 115 2.82 -15.57 5.14
CA GLY A 115 1.81 -15.61 6.20
C GLY A 115 0.34 -15.62 5.76
N SER A 116 0.04 -15.53 4.46
CA SER A 116 -1.37 -15.62 4.03
C SER A 116 -1.90 -17.06 4.01
N VAL A 117 -3.14 -17.23 4.47
CA VAL A 117 -3.82 -18.53 4.50
C VAL A 117 -4.30 -18.88 3.09
N SER A 118 -3.84 -20.04 2.58
CA SER A 118 -4.29 -20.54 1.27
C SER A 118 -5.75 -20.99 1.31
N ASP A 119 -6.46 -20.79 0.20
CA ASP A 119 -7.85 -21.21 0.07
C ASP A 119 -8.00 -22.74 -0.11
N PRO A 120 -9.04 -23.37 0.49
CA PRO A 120 -9.33 -24.79 0.29
C PRO A 120 -9.50 -25.17 -1.18
N ALA A 121 -9.40 -26.45 -1.52
CA ALA A 121 -9.66 -26.94 -2.88
C ALA A 121 -11.17 -26.95 -3.21
N GLY A 122 -11.50 -26.92 -4.51
CA GLY A 122 -12.88 -27.00 -5.00
C GLY A 122 -13.54 -25.64 -5.24
N TYR A 123 -14.85 -25.66 -5.44
CA TYR A 123 -15.68 -24.47 -5.66
C TYR A 123 -15.79 -23.65 -4.37
N LEU A 124 -15.55 -22.34 -4.47
CA LEU A 124 -15.57 -21.44 -3.32
C LEU A 124 -16.39 -20.19 -3.62
N ARG A 125 -17.33 -19.88 -2.72
CA ARG A 125 -18.01 -18.57 -2.71
C ARG A 125 -17.25 -17.52 -1.92
N GLU A 126 -16.28 -17.94 -1.11
CA GLU A 126 -15.50 -17.06 -0.25
C GLU A 126 -14.01 -17.40 -0.35
N TRP A 127 -13.18 -16.37 -0.47
CA TRP A 127 -11.75 -16.44 -0.76
C TRP A 127 -10.95 -15.62 0.25
N ASN A 128 -9.78 -16.10 0.65
CA ASN A 128 -8.83 -15.34 1.46
C ASN A 128 -7.96 -14.43 0.60
N LEU A 129 -7.72 -14.82 -0.65
CA LEU A 129 -6.86 -14.13 -1.60
C LEU A 129 -7.59 -13.91 -2.93
N VAL A 130 -7.26 -12.83 -3.63
CA VAL A 130 -7.72 -12.63 -5.00
C VAL A 130 -6.90 -13.50 -5.95
N ASN A 131 -7.17 -14.81 -5.97
CA ASN A 131 -6.50 -15.78 -6.83
C ASN A 131 -7.27 -15.94 -8.15
N LEU A 132 -7.01 -15.05 -9.10
CA LEU A 132 -7.73 -15.05 -10.38
C LEU A 132 -7.62 -16.36 -11.19
N PRO A 133 -6.47 -17.07 -11.25
CA PRO A 133 -6.42 -18.37 -11.91
C PRO A 133 -7.45 -19.35 -11.34
N ARG A 134 -7.55 -19.45 -10.01
CA ARG A 134 -8.49 -20.36 -9.35
C ARG A 134 -9.93 -19.87 -9.38
N ILE A 135 -10.16 -18.57 -9.21
CA ILE A 135 -11.49 -17.97 -9.37
C ILE A 135 -11.99 -18.16 -10.80
N GLY A 136 -11.10 -18.10 -11.79
CA GLY A 136 -11.39 -18.35 -13.20
C GLY A 136 -11.86 -19.77 -13.51
N GLU A 137 -11.43 -20.78 -12.74
CA GLU A 137 -11.88 -22.18 -12.90
C GLU A 137 -13.39 -22.36 -12.66
N GLN A 138 -14.02 -21.46 -11.89
CA GLN A 138 -15.45 -21.47 -11.59
C GLN A 138 -16.25 -20.41 -12.38
N ILE A 139 -15.60 -19.66 -13.26
CA ILE A 139 -16.22 -18.60 -14.07
C ILE A 139 -16.39 -19.08 -15.51
N SER A 140 -17.51 -18.71 -16.11
CA SER A 140 -17.91 -19.20 -17.43
C SER A 140 -17.17 -18.52 -18.60
N ARG A 141 -16.41 -17.46 -18.30
CA ARG A 141 -15.79 -16.55 -19.27
C ARG A 141 -14.28 -16.43 -19.05
N PRO A 142 -13.51 -16.15 -20.12
CA PRO A 142 -12.09 -15.83 -19.97
C PRO A 142 -11.90 -14.59 -19.09
N LEU A 143 -11.16 -14.75 -17.99
CA LEU A 143 -10.81 -13.63 -17.12
C LEU A 143 -9.58 -12.89 -17.62
N LEU A 144 -9.59 -11.57 -17.49
CA LEU A 144 -8.36 -10.79 -17.55
C LEU A 144 -7.40 -11.20 -16.40
N PRO A 145 -6.08 -11.13 -16.61
CA PRO A 145 -5.08 -11.52 -15.60
C PRO A 145 -4.93 -10.49 -14.46
N VAL A 146 -5.81 -9.50 -14.40
CA VAL A 146 -5.87 -8.43 -13.41
C VAL A 146 -7.29 -8.27 -12.89
N TYR A 147 -7.45 -7.68 -11.72
CA TYR A 147 -8.76 -7.28 -11.21
C TYR A 147 -8.81 -5.76 -11.04
N ILE A 148 -10.02 -5.21 -11.00
CA ILE A 148 -10.27 -3.79 -10.89
C ILE A 148 -10.79 -3.52 -9.49
N GLN A 149 -10.08 -2.69 -8.73
CA GLN A 149 -10.61 -2.13 -7.50
C GLN A 149 -11.45 -0.90 -7.84
N GLN A 150 -12.77 -0.99 -7.62
CA GLN A 150 -13.68 0.08 -7.99
C GLN A 150 -13.48 1.32 -7.11
N SER A 151 -13.31 2.48 -7.74
CA SER A 151 -13.09 3.74 -7.05
C SER A 151 -14.38 4.27 -6.40
N PRO A 152 -14.28 4.96 -5.26
CA PRO A 152 -15.43 5.65 -4.67
C PRO A 152 -15.95 6.75 -5.60
N ALA A 153 -17.27 6.90 -5.63
CA ALA A 153 -17.94 7.99 -6.35
C ALA A 153 -18.70 8.87 -5.35
N PRO A 154 -18.73 10.21 -5.50
CA PRO A 154 -19.39 11.10 -4.54
C PRO A 154 -20.88 10.80 -4.31
N SER A 155 -21.56 10.26 -5.33
CA SER A 155 -22.96 9.84 -5.28
C SER A 155 -23.19 8.49 -4.60
N TRP A 156 -22.14 7.68 -4.41
CA TRP A 156 -22.23 6.34 -3.85
C TRP A 156 -22.01 6.35 -2.34
N ARG A 157 -23.07 6.14 -1.57
CA ARG A 157 -23.03 6.11 -0.08
C ARG A 157 -23.65 4.84 0.52
N ALA A 158 -23.93 3.86 -0.32
CA ALA A 158 -24.55 2.60 0.07
C ALA A 158 -23.51 1.47 0.07
N LEU A 159 -23.89 0.35 0.66
CA LEU A 159 -23.15 -0.90 0.51
C LEU A 159 -23.25 -1.42 -0.94
N PRO A 160 -22.18 -2.04 -1.47
CA PRO A 160 -20.86 -2.18 -0.86
C PRO A 160 -20.09 -0.86 -0.84
N TYR A 161 -19.37 -0.60 0.26
CA TYR A 161 -18.57 0.61 0.39
C TYR A 161 -17.28 0.50 -0.43
N ARG A 162 -17.14 1.38 -1.42
CA ARG A 162 -15.97 1.43 -2.29
C ARG A 162 -14.85 2.21 -1.59
N THR A 163 -13.67 1.60 -1.48
CA THR A 163 -12.45 2.27 -1.04
C THR A 163 -11.34 2.06 -2.02
N GLN A 164 -10.47 3.06 -2.05
CA GLN A 164 -9.13 2.97 -2.58
C GLN A 164 -8.20 3.27 -1.40
N PRO A 165 -7.12 2.49 -1.18
CA PRO A 165 -6.10 2.89 -0.23
C PRO A 165 -5.66 4.29 -0.65
N GLU A 166 -5.82 5.26 0.24
CA GLU A 166 -5.18 6.54 0.06
C GLU A 166 -3.69 6.23 0.16
N LEU A 167 -3.01 6.24 -0.98
CA LEU A 167 -1.55 6.17 -0.98
C LEU A 167 -1.12 7.45 -0.29
N ASP A 168 -0.74 7.31 0.98
CA ASP A 168 -0.10 8.38 1.72
C ASP A 168 1.25 8.64 1.03
N LEU A 169 1.21 9.53 0.04
CA LEU A 169 2.37 10.08 -0.62
C LEU A 169 3.03 11.16 0.25
N SER A 170 2.63 11.31 1.52
CA SER A 170 3.46 12.05 2.46
C SER A 170 4.77 11.27 2.61
N GLU A 171 5.75 11.76 1.86
CA GLU A 171 7.14 11.77 2.27
C GLU A 171 7.15 12.02 3.79
N GLY A 172 7.45 10.98 4.58
CA GLY A 172 7.41 11.02 6.05
C GLY A 172 8.34 12.08 6.64
N PRO A 173 8.83 11.97 7.88
CA PRO A 173 9.67 13.03 8.46
C PRO A 173 11.11 13.06 7.87
N HIS A 174 11.27 13.27 6.56
CA HIS A 174 12.55 13.52 5.88
C HIS A 174 13.25 14.77 6.41
N PHE A 175 12.49 15.69 7.01
CA PHE A 175 13.03 16.85 7.71
C PHE A 175 13.98 16.44 8.84
N GLY A 176 13.64 15.42 9.64
CA GLY A 176 14.50 14.95 10.73
C GLY A 176 15.82 14.38 10.20
N TYR A 177 15.75 13.62 9.11
CA TYR A 177 16.92 13.06 8.44
C TYR A 177 17.81 14.15 7.81
N ALA A 178 17.22 15.18 7.20
CA ALA A 178 17.95 16.33 6.68
C ALA A 178 18.69 17.09 7.80
N VAL A 179 18.00 17.38 8.92
CA VAL A 179 18.62 18.01 10.11
C VAL A 179 19.78 17.18 10.63
N GLN A 180 19.62 15.86 10.73
CA GLN A 180 20.69 14.95 11.15
C GLN A 180 21.94 15.07 10.27
N TRP A 181 21.78 15.09 8.94
CA TRP A 181 22.91 15.28 8.02
C TRP A 181 23.57 16.64 8.16
N PHE A 182 22.80 17.71 8.36
CA PHE A 182 23.36 19.04 8.62
C PHE A 182 24.14 19.09 9.94
N VAL A 183 23.69 18.39 10.99
CA VAL A 183 24.44 18.26 12.25
C VAL A 183 25.76 17.52 12.03
N PHE A 184 25.77 16.40 11.31
CA PHE A 184 27.01 15.68 10.98
C PHE A 184 27.97 16.54 10.14
N ALA A 185 27.45 17.25 9.13
CA ALA A 185 28.23 18.17 8.31
C ALA A 185 28.83 19.31 9.16
N ALA A 186 28.09 19.86 10.11
CA ALA A 186 28.59 20.89 11.03
C ALA A 186 29.64 20.33 12.01
N MET A 187 29.44 19.13 12.57
CA MET A 187 30.42 18.46 13.42
C MET A 187 31.73 18.21 12.68
N LEU A 188 31.67 17.73 11.44
CA LEU A 188 32.85 17.56 10.60
C LEU A 188 33.47 18.90 10.20
N GLY A 189 32.68 19.86 9.73
CA GLY A 189 33.16 21.14 9.22
C GLY A 189 33.73 22.07 10.29
N ILE A 190 33.21 22.04 11.51
CA ILE A 190 33.65 22.89 12.63
C ILE A 190 34.54 22.12 13.60
N GLY A 191 34.13 20.90 13.96
CA GLY A 191 34.82 20.09 14.95
C GLY A 191 36.19 19.61 14.46
N TYR A 192 36.34 19.23 13.18
CA TYR A 192 37.62 18.77 12.66
C TYR A 192 38.69 19.87 12.64
N PRO A 193 38.44 21.09 12.11
CA PRO A 193 39.44 22.18 12.19
C PRO A 193 39.76 22.59 13.63
N PHE A 194 38.77 22.60 14.53
CA PHE A 194 39.00 22.91 15.94
C PHE A 194 39.89 21.85 16.62
N TYR A 195 39.59 20.57 16.41
CA TYR A 195 40.37 19.44 16.90
C TYR A 195 41.82 19.50 16.42
N VAL A 196 42.04 19.72 15.12
CA VAL A 196 43.38 19.84 14.53
C VAL A 196 44.16 21.04 15.12
N ARG A 197 43.50 22.18 15.33
CA ARG A 197 44.14 23.35 15.96
C ARG A 197 44.54 23.07 17.41
N GLN A 198 43.71 22.36 18.17
CA GLN A 198 43.99 22.06 19.57
C GLN A 198 45.08 20.98 19.73
N SER A 199 45.10 19.96 18.87
CA SER A 199 46.14 18.91 18.90
C SER A 199 47.51 19.39 18.41
N SER A 200 47.54 20.48 17.65
CA SER A 200 48.78 21.11 17.17
C SER A 200 49.40 22.09 18.16
N GLN A 201 48.75 22.38 19.30
CA GLN A 201 49.37 23.20 20.35
C GLN A 201 50.34 22.32 21.16
N PRO A 202 51.65 22.61 21.15
CA PRO A 202 52.60 21.89 21.99
C PRO A 202 52.21 22.10 23.45
N ARG A 203 51.98 21.01 24.19
CA ARG A 203 51.87 21.04 25.65
C ARG A 203 53.14 21.70 26.18
N ALA A 204 53.03 22.94 26.67
CA ALA A 204 54.11 23.58 27.37
C ALA A 204 54.46 22.69 28.57
N HIS A 205 55.63 22.06 28.51
CA HIS A 205 56.22 21.38 29.65
C HIS A 205 56.35 22.42 30.77
N ALA A 206 55.49 22.31 31.79
CA ALA A 206 55.75 22.92 33.10
C ALA A 206 56.90 22.15 33.76
N GLY A 207 58.11 22.34 33.22
CA GLY A 207 59.35 22.01 33.87
C GLY A 207 59.89 23.25 34.55
N GLN A 208 59.77 23.31 35.88
CA GLN A 208 60.76 24.00 36.68
C GLN A 208 61.05 23.17 37.93
N ALA A 209 62.14 22.43 37.81
CA ALA A 209 62.85 21.82 38.90
C ALA A 209 63.56 22.89 39.74
N GLY A 210 63.46 22.76 41.07
CA GLY A 210 64.56 22.93 42.01
C GLY A 210 65.16 24.32 42.19
N THR A 211 64.86 24.94 43.33
CA THR A 211 65.93 25.43 44.22
C THR A 211 65.46 25.29 45.68
N ARG A 212 65.87 24.21 46.36
CA ARG A 212 65.83 24.13 47.82
C ARG A 212 67.06 24.87 48.35
N SER A 213 66.89 26.07 48.89
CA SER A 213 67.90 26.70 49.72
C SER A 213 67.84 26.06 51.12
N VAL A 214 68.84 25.24 51.45
CA VAL A 214 69.09 24.77 52.81
C VAL A 214 69.88 25.87 53.53
N SER A 215 69.25 26.56 54.48
CA SER A 215 69.93 27.50 55.38
C SER A 215 70.54 26.70 56.52
N TYR A 216 71.87 26.65 56.59
CA TYR A 216 72.60 26.12 57.74
C TYR A 216 72.69 27.17 58.85
N ILE A 217 72.69 26.67 60.08
CA ILE A 217 72.57 27.34 61.37
C ILE A 217 73.83 28.16 61.69
N GLU A 218 73.66 29.31 62.34
CA GLU A 218 74.61 29.76 63.36
C GLU A 218 73.85 30.14 64.64
N ASP A 219 74.18 29.39 65.68
CA ASP A 219 73.71 29.46 67.05
C ASP A 219 74.96 29.78 67.88
N THR A 220 75.02 30.94 68.56
CA THR A 220 75.81 31.20 69.79
C THR A 220 75.78 32.68 70.19
N PRO A 221 76.07 33.04 71.45
CA PRO A 221 75.89 32.32 72.72
C PRO A 221 74.84 32.98 73.65
#